data_AF-A0A3N1XT23-F1
#
_entry.id   AF-A0A3N1XT23-F1
#
_cell.length_a   1.000
_cell.length_b   1.000
_cell.length_c   1.000
_cell.angle_alpha   90.00
_cell.angle_beta   90.00
_cell.angle_gamma   90.00
#
_symmetry.space_group_name_H-M   'P 1'
#
loop_
_entity.id
_entity.type
_entity.pdbx_description
1 polymer ?
#
loop_
_entity_poly.entity_id
_entity_poly.type
_entity_poly.pdbx_seq_one_letter_code
_entity_poly.pdbx_strand_id
1 'polypeptide(L)'
;MKIKFKKINIIRFFITFCLLFLIVSISYKNNIGSNISKEEKNVFVKNSVVNGGPKNEGGFSYNSDGTVSLGQGMTSNGFYDSKTKLIIENGSLIKPENGKVMGQVEFQQNVQGKNNYLLIIMVDFVQQKFNVDDVTYDSYAFSLKGDAKKNIDIELPLKDLNAREFEYIIIREPNITELSITNKDEWAKLHITRDFYSWRLFLSDFDYKSFSLEYDKSYNEMGRNNGLTMELTKAHNKIMTLPTCKSLENVELVMGNSYNVDMDFALVSFLGWEQTEFEDGSLVKYVKIPSNKSIYLNLKLPKVNSKLPYQIIAFPKPYDKNFRYTMPPFSTFRTIVTPKSE
;
A
#
# COMPACT_ATOMS: atom_id res chain seq x y z
N MET A 1 -2.02 -66.14 40.27
CA MET A 1 -2.74 -64.99 40.87
C MET A 1 -3.33 -64.15 39.73
N LYS A 2 -4.64 -64.28 39.45
CA LYS A 2 -5.35 -63.52 38.40
C LYS A 2 -5.92 -62.25 39.04
N ILE A 3 -5.59 -61.08 38.51
CA ILE A 3 -6.30 -59.82 38.84
C ILE A 3 -6.89 -59.26 37.54
N LYS A 4 -8.22 -59.11 37.57
CA LYS A 4 -9.10 -58.66 36.49
C LYS A 4 -9.00 -57.13 36.34
N PHE A 5 -8.84 -56.65 35.10
CA PHE A 5 -9.07 -55.24 34.76
C PHE A 5 -10.57 -54.94 34.71
N LYS A 6 -11.03 -53.99 35.53
CA LYS A 6 -12.38 -53.40 35.44
C LYS A 6 -12.37 -52.33 34.34
N LYS A 7 -12.88 -52.68 33.16
CA LYS A 7 -13.40 -51.71 32.17
C LYS A 7 -14.69 -51.12 32.75
N ILE A 8 -14.69 -49.88 33.21
CA ILE A 8 -15.83 -48.95 33.30
C ILE A 8 -15.25 -47.59 33.67
N ASN A 9 -15.26 -46.62 32.73
CA ASN A 9 -15.34 -45.15 32.92
C ASN A 9 -14.72 -44.30 31.80
N ILE A 10 -14.21 -44.86 30.70
CA ILE A 10 -13.74 -44.06 29.56
C ILE A 10 -14.91 -43.55 28.69
N ILE A 11 -16.04 -44.28 28.64
CA ILE A 11 -17.20 -43.91 27.81
C ILE A 11 -18.01 -42.75 28.40
N ARG A 12 -18.09 -42.62 29.73
CA ARG A 12 -18.79 -41.47 30.36
C ARG A 12 -18.03 -40.16 30.21
N PHE A 13 -16.69 -40.19 30.22
CA PHE A 13 -15.88 -38.99 30.01
C PHE A 13 -15.97 -38.47 28.56
N PHE A 14 -16.05 -39.38 27.58
CA PHE A 14 -16.22 -39.02 26.17
C PHE A 14 -17.62 -38.45 25.87
N ILE A 15 -18.67 -38.99 26.47
CA ILE A 15 -20.05 -38.49 26.24
C ILE A 15 -20.24 -37.10 26.85
N THR A 16 -19.68 -36.80 28.01
CA THR A 16 -19.74 -35.46 28.62
C THR A 16 -18.91 -34.42 27.84
N PHE A 17 -17.76 -34.82 27.27
CA PHE A 17 -16.93 -33.93 26.45
C PHE A 17 -17.57 -33.62 25.09
N CYS A 18 -18.25 -34.59 24.46
CA CYS A 18 -18.99 -34.37 23.21
C CYS A 18 -20.25 -33.51 23.40
N LEU A 19 -20.94 -33.61 24.54
CA LEU A 19 -22.12 -32.78 24.84
C LEU A 19 -21.76 -31.31 25.12
N LEU A 20 -20.60 -31.03 25.73
CA LEU A 20 -20.12 -29.64 25.87
C LEU A 20 -19.73 -29.02 24.53
N PHE A 21 -19.13 -29.81 23.61
CA PHE A 21 -18.79 -29.33 22.26
C PHE A 21 -20.03 -29.05 21.41
N LEU A 22 -21.11 -29.83 21.58
CA LEU A 22 -22.37 -29.60 20.85
C LEU A 22 -23.10 -28.34 21.35
N ILE A 23 -23.09 -28.06 22.66
CA ILE A 23 -23.76 -26.88 23.23
C ILE A 23 -23.01 -25.59 22.88
N VAL A 24 -21.67 -25.62 22.85
CA VAL A 24 -20.86 -24.47 22.39
C VAL A 24 -21.03 -24.24 20.88
N SER A 25 -21.17 -25.30 20.08
CA SER A 25 -21.40 -25.18 18.63
C SER A 25 -22.80 -24.66 18.27
N ILE A 26 -23.83 -24.97 19.08
CA ILE A 26 -25.20 -24.47 18.87
C ILE A 26 -25.33 -23.01 19.32
N SER A 27 -24.62 -22.59 20.36
CA SER A 27 -24.61 -21.17 20.79
C SER A 27 -23.84 -20.26 19.82
N TYR A 28 -22.81 -20.78 19.13
CA TYR A 28 -22.11 -20.03 18.08
C TYR A 28 -22.91 -19.94 16.76
N LYS A 29 -23.80 -20.91 16.49
CA LYS A 29 -24.63 -20.93 15.28
C LYS A 29 -25.87 -20.03 15.37
N ASN A 30 -26.34 -19.69 16.57
CA ASN A 30 -27.56 -18.90 16.78
C ASN A 30 -27.33 -17.39 16.93
N ASN A 31 -26.11 -16.90 16.69
CA ASN A 31 -25.80 -15.46 16.65
C ASN A 31 -25.31 -14.95 15.29
N ILE A 32 -25.43 -15.78 14.24
CA ILE A 32 -25.19 -15.38 12.85
C ILE A 32 -26.46 -15.67 12.08
N GLY A 33 -27.35 -14.70 12.07
CA GLY A 33 -28.68 -14.83 11.49
C GLY A 33 -29.38 -13.49 11.33
N SER A 34 -28.82 -12.61 10.52
CA SER A 34 -29.64 -11.61 9.82
C SER A 34 -29.04 -11.32 8.44
N ASN A 35 -29.59 -12.01 7.45
CA ASN A 35 -29.69 -11.63 6.03
C ASN A 35 -28.44 -11.07 5.35
N ILE A 36 -27.57 -11.96 4.86
CA ILE A 36 -26.66 -11.63 3.76
C ILE A 36 -27.28 -12.20 2.49
N SER A 37 -27.93 -11.33 1.74
CA SER A 37 -28.34 -11.57 0.35
C SER A 37 -27.72 -10.49 -0.52
N LYS A 38 -27.06 -10.95 -1.61
CA LYS A 38 -26.51 -10.22 -2.76
C LYS A 38 -25.15 -9.52 -2.55
N GLU A 39 -24.16 -10.06 -3.26
CA GLU A 39 -23.01 -9.37 -3.87
C GLU A 39 -22.64 -8.02 -3.25
N GLU A 40 -21.93 -8.05 -2.12
CA GLU A 40 -21.25 -6.86 -1.61
C GLU A 40 -20.03 -6.58 -2.48
N LYS A 41 -20.17 -5.59 -3.37
CA LYS A 41 -19.05 -4.92 -4.04
C LYS A 41 -18.21 -4.23 -2.95
N ASN A 42 -17.14 -4.87 -2.50
CA ASN A 42 -16.21 -4.28 -1.55
C ASN A 42 -15.36 -3.20 -2.22
N VAL A 43 -15.81 -1.94 -2.13
CA VAL A 43 -14.96 -0.77 -2.43
C VAL A 43 -14.19 -0.43 -1.16
N PHE A 44 -12.86 -0.51 -1.20
CA PHE A 44 -12.03 -0.18 -0.04
C PHE A 44 -11.97 1.34 0.13
N VAL A 45 -12.60 1.86 1.18
CA VAL A 45 -12.56 3.27 1.53
C VAL A 45 -11.42 3.50 2.53
N LYS A 46 -10.38 4.23 2.11
CA LYS A 46 -9.31 4.66 3.02
C LYS A 46 -9.79 5.90 3.78
N ASN A 47 -9.84 5.81 5.11
CA ASN A 47 -10.01 6.98 5.98
C ASN A 47 -8.75 7.86 5.87
N SER A 48 -8.79 8.91 5.06
CA SER A 48 -7.85 10.03 5.18
C SER A 48 -8.17 10.79 6.47
N VAL A 49 -7.43 10.50 7.54
CA VAL A 49 -7.49 11.28 8.78
C VAL A 49 -6.89 12.66 8.51
N VAL A 50 -7.72 13.64 8.18
CA VAL A 50 -7.34 15.06 8.29
C VAL A 50 -7.70 15.51 9.71
N ASN A 51 -6.71 15.50 10.60
CA ASN A 51 -6.83 16.08 11.93
C ASN A 51 -7.02 17.60 11.83
N GLY A 52 -8.26 18.09 12.00
CA GLY A 52 -8.53 19.52 11.93
C GLY A 52 -9.96 20.06 12.18
N GLY A 53 -10.91 19.28 12.71
CA GLY A 53 -12.24 19.74 13.21
C GLY A 53 -13.38 19.85 12.16
N PRO A 54 -14.68 19.98 12.56
CA PRO A 54 -15.39 19.51 13.75
C PRO A 54 -15.97 18.07 13.57
N LYS A 55 -16.61 17.55 14.63
CA LYS A 55 -17.09 16.16 14.81
C LYS A 55 -18.09 15.67 13.73
N ASN A 56 -17.76 14.53 13.12
CA ASN A 56 -18.59 13.46 12.52
C ASN A 56 -20.03 13.76 12.04
N GLU A 57 -20.17 14.01 10.74
CA GLU A 57 -21.36 13.63 9.93
C GLU A 57 -21.04 12.75 8.70
N GLY A 58 -19.78 12.41 8.41
CA GLY A 58 -19.38 11.90 7.09
C GLY A 58 -18.81 10.48 7.05
N GLY A 59 -19.66 9.45 7.14
CA GLY A 59 -19.30 8.10 6.70
C GLY A 59 -19.42 7.94 5.17
N PHE A 60 -19.18 6.74 4.65
CA PHE A 60 -19.56 6.39 3.28
C PHE A 60 -20.83 5.56 3.29
N SER A 61 -21.59 5.57 2.20
CA SER A 61 -22.76 4.70 2.01
C SER A 61 -22.73 4.02 0.65
N TYR A 62 -23.10 2.74 0.62
CA TYR A 62 -23.37 2.03 -0.62
C TYR A 62 -24.77 2.39 -1.12
N ASN A 63 -24.86 2.81 -2.37
CA ASN A 63 -26.10 3.13 -3.03
C ASN A 63 -26.71 1.86 -3.64
N SER A 64 -28.03 1.86 -3.85
CA SER A 64 -28.76 0.71 -4.41
C SER A 64 -28.36 0.38 -5.86
N ASP A 65 -27.73 1.32 -6.56
CA ASP A 65 -27.15 1.15 -7.89
C ASP A 65 -25.72 0.57 -7.87
N GLY A 66 -25.18 0.29 -6.68
CA GLY A 66 -23.83 -0.25 -6.49
C GLY A 66 -22.71 0.79 -6.55
N THR A 67 -23.04 2.08 -6.51
CA THR A 67 -22.06 3.17 -6.34
C THR A 67 -21.80 3.49 -4.86
N VAL A 68 -20.77 4.29 -4.58
CA VAL A 68 -20.42 4.74 -3.23
C VAL A 68 -20.61 6.24 -3.12
N SER A 69 -21.33 6.68 -2.10
CA SER A 69 -21.37 8.07 -1.66
C SER A 69 -20.34 8.27 -0.56
N LEU A 70 -19.47 9.27 -0.70
CA LEU A 70 -18.42 9.58 0.25
C LEU A 70 -18.84 10.72 1.18
N GLY A 71 -18.56 10.58 2.47
CA GLY A 71 -18.65 11.68 3.42
C GLY A 71 -17.59 12.75 3.14
N GLN A 72 -17.81 13.96 3.66
CA GLN A 72 -16.83 15.05 3.53
C GLN A 72 -15.49 14.65 4.17
N GLY A 73 -14.40 14.88 3.44
CA GLY A 73 -13.03 14.53 3.82
C GLY A 73 -12.55 13.15 3.32
N MET A 74 -13.40 12.39 2.63
CA MET A 74 -13.09 11.02 2.23
C MET A 74 -12.64 10.89 0.77
N THR A 75 -11.95 9.79 0.49
CA THR A 75 -11.52 9.39 -0.86
C THR A 75 -11.63 7.87 -1.01
N SER A 76 -11.85 7.39 -2.24
CA SER A 76 -11.85 5.97 -2.57
C SER A 76 -11.16 5.73 -3.91
N ASN A 77 -10.67 4.51 -4.09
CA ASN A 77 -10.10 4.05 -5.36
C ASN A 77 -10.46 2.58 -5.62
N GLY A 78 -10.44 2.19 -6.88
CA GLY A 78 -10.70 0.82 -7.29
C GLY A 78 -10.13 0.51 -8.67
N PHE A 79 -10.07 -0.79 -9.00
CA PHE A 79 -9.74 -1.25 -10.34
C PHE A 79 -10.91 -2.07 -10.88
N TYR A 80 -11.41 -1.71 -12.05
CA TYR A 80 -12.56 -2.34 -12.67
C TYR A 80 -12.15 -3.11 -13.92
N ASP A 81 -12.72 -4.29 -14.08
CA ASP A 81 -12.56 -5.08 -15.28
C ASP A 81 -13.19 -4.37 -16.48
N SER A 82 -12.45 -4.28 -17.58
CA SER A 82 -12.86 -3.52 -18.76
C SER A 82 -14.13 -4.06 -19.44
N LYS A 83 -14.41 -5.37 -19.32
CA LYS A 83 -15.53 -6.06 -19.99
C LYS A 83 -16.77 -6.14 -19.11
N THR A 84 -16.61 -6.63 -17.89
CA THR A 84 -17.72 -6.85 -16.96
C THR A 84 -18.13 -5.58 -16.21
N LYS A 85 -17.24 -4.57 -16.18
CA LYS A 85 -17.40 -3.34 -15.39
C LYS A 85 -17.60 -3.61 -13.89
N LEU A 86 -17.15 -4.77 -13.43
CA LEU A 86 -17.12 -5.14 -12.01
C LEU A 86 -15.76 -4.77 -11.41
N ILE A 87 -15.77 -4.41 -10.13
CA ILE A 87 -14.54 -4.17 -9.38
C ILE A 87 -13.78 -5.48 -9.22
N ILE A 88 -12.46 -5.42 -9.43
CA ILE A 88 -11.54 -6.51 -9.14
C ILE A 88 -10.96 -6.27 -7.75
N GLU A 89 -11.20 -7.20 -6.83
CA GLU A 89 -10.73 -7.08 -5.45
C GLU A 89 -9.20 -6.96 -5.40
N ASN A 90 -8.72 -6.10 -4.51
CA ASN A 90 -7.29 -5.91 -4.30
C ASN A 90 -6.62 -7.23 -3.85
N GLY A 91 -5.50 -7.58 -4.47
CA GLY A 91 -4.83 -8.87 -4.30
C GLY A 91 -5.42 -10.03 -5.12
N SER A 92 -6.37 -9.76 -6.02
CA SER A 92 -6.89 -10.80 -6.93
C SER A 92 -5.89 -11.16 -8.02
N LEU A 93 -6.01 -12.39 -8.52
CA LEU A 93 -5.37 -12.81 -9.76
C LEU A 93 -6.18 -12.29 -10.96
N ILE A 94 -5.51 -11.58 -11.86
CA ILE A 94 -6.04 -11.20 -13.17
C ILE A 94 -5.27 -11.92 -14.26
N LYS A 95 -5.93 -12.16 -15.40
CA LYS A 95 -5.30 -12.78 -16.57
C LYS A 95 -5.09 -11.72 -17.63
N PRO A 96 -3.84 -11.38 -17.97
CA PRO A 96 -3.56 -10.53 -19.12
C PRO A 96 -4.16 -11.11 -20.39
N GLU A 97 -4.73 -10.26 -21.24
CA GLU A 97 -5.29 -10.64 -22.53
C GLU A 97 -4.36 -10.14 -23.63
N ASN A 98 -3.92 -11.03 -24.53
CA ASN A 98 -2.99 -10.70 -25.60
C ASN A 98 -1.72 -9.96 -25.11
N GLY A 99 -1.21 -10.35 -23.93
CA GLY A 99 -0.04 -9.73 -23.33
C GLY A 99 -0.29 -8.32 -22.77
N LYS A 100 -1.55 -7.96 -22.48
CA LYS A 100 -1.92 -6.66 -21.92
C LYS A 100 -2.76 -6.79 -20.66
N VAL A 101 -2.56 -5.88 -19.73
CA VAL A 101 -3.52 -5.60 -18.65
C VAL A 101 -4.43 -4.48 -19.13
N MET A 102 -5.74 -4.73 -19.12
CA MET A 102 -6.77 -3.75 -19.49
C MET A 102 -7.77 -3.60 -18.35
N GLY A 103 -8.13 -2.37 -18.03
CA GLY A 103 -9.12 -2.10 -16.99
C GLY A 103 -9.34 -0.61 -16.80
N GLN A 104 -10.16 -0.27 -15.81
CA GLN A 104 -10.47 1.11 -15.47
C GLN A 104 -10.05 1.38 -14.03
N VAL A 105 -9.15 2.37 -13.86
CA VAL A 105 -8.85 2.93 -12.55
C VAL A 105 -9.95 3.94 -12.21
N GLU A 106 -10.65 3.72 -11.11
CA GLU A 106 -11.59 4.70 -10.56
C GLU A 106 -10.95 5.38 -9.35
N PHE A 107 -11.07 6.71 -9.29
CA PHE A 107 -10.70 7.50 -8.13
C PHE A 107 -11.80 8.51 -7.82
N GLN A 108 -12.27 8.54 -6.57
CA GLN A 108 -13.28 9.46 -6.10
C GLN A 108 -12.77 10.22 -4.88
N GLN A 109 -13.17 11.49 -4.78
CA GLN A 109 -12.97 12.31 -3.60
C GLN A 109 -14.28 13.01 -3.24
N ASN A 110 -14.50 13.24 -1.95
CA ASN A 110 -15.39 14.28 -1.45
C ASN A 110 -14.59 15.13 -0.46
N VAL A 111 -13.88 16.11 -0.99
CA VAL A 111 -12.98 16.96 -0.20
C VAL A 111 -13.16 18.42 -0.62
N GLN A 112 -12.92 19.33 0.33
CA GLN A 112 -13.04 20.75 0.04
C GLN A 112 -11.97 21.19 -0.96
N GLY A 113 -12.38 21.93 -1.99
CA GLY A 113 -11.47 22.51 -2.97
C GLY A 113 -11.15 21.59 -4.14
N LYS A 114 -10.12 21.98 -4.91
CA LYS A 114 -9.58 21.22 -6.04
C LYS A 114 -8.26 20.59 -5.61
N ASN A 115 -8.08 19.30 -5.89
CA ASN A 115 -6.78 18.65 -5.77
C ASN A 115 -6.26 18.19 -7.13
N ASN A 116 -4.94 18.11 -7.24
CA ASN A 116 -4.23 17.51 -8.36
C ASN A 116 -3.71 16.13 -7.97
N TYR A 117 -3.70 15.22 -8.94
CA TYR A 117 -3.32 13.83 -8.76
C TYR A 117 -2.42 13.35 -9.90
N LEU A 118 -1.59 12.36 -9.60
CA LEU A 118 -0.79 11.64 -10.58
C LEU A 118 -1.00 10.14 -10.42
N LEU A 119 -1.36 9.46 -11.51
CA LEU A 119 -1.41 8.00 -11.60
C LEU A 119 -0.08 7.46 -12.13
N ILE A 120 0.50 6.50 -11.42
CA ILE A 120 1.68 5.73 -11.85
C ILE A 120 1.32 4.25 -11.83
N ILE A 121 1.72 3.51 -12.86
CA ILE A 121 1.55 2.07 -12.97
C ILE A 121 2.91 1.40 -12.90
N MET A 122 2.99 0.29 -12.19
CA MET A 122 4.18 -0.53 -12.06
C MET A 122 3.83 -2.01 -12.31
N VAL A 123 4.83 -2.75 -12.76
CA VAL A 123 4.82 -4.21 -12.86
C VAL A 123 6.04 -4.70 -12.13
N ASP A 124 5.83 -5.62 -11.19
CA ASP A 124 6.90 -6.14 -10.33
C ASP A 124 7.71 -5.00 -9.67
N PHE A 125 7.02 -3.95 -9.21
CA PHE A 125 7.58 -2.75 -8.59
C PHE A 125 8.44 -1.87 -9.52
N VAL A 126 8.39 -2.11 -10.83
CA VAL A 126 9.07 -1.30 -11.85
C VAL A 126 8.04 -0.49 -12.63
N GLN A 127 8.21 0.84 -12.67
CA GLN A 127 7.34 1.78 -13.38
C GLN A 127 7.25 1.44 -14.86
N GLN A 128 6.03 1.41 -15.37
CA GLN A 128 5.74 1.10 -16.76
C GLN A 128 5.06 2.27 -17.46
N LYS A 129 5.33 2.36 -18.77
CA LYS A 129 4.53 3.15 -19.68
C LYS A 129 3.19 2.46 -19.92
N PHE A 130 2.11 3.23 -19.94
CA PHE A 130 0.75 2.74 -20.18
C PHE A 130 -0.03 3.73 -21.04
N ASN A 131 -1.10 3.24 -21.67
CA ASN A 131 -1.95 4.05 -22.53
C ASN A 131 -3.22 4.48 -21.79
N VAL A 132 -3.62 5.72 -22.02
CA VAL A 132 -4.93 6.28 -21.68
C VAL A 132 -5.43 6.98 -22.93
N ASP A 133 -6.63 6.64 -23.41
CA ASP A 133 -7.22 7.20 -24.64
C ASP A 133 -6.24 7.18 -25.84
N ASP A 134 -5.59 6.03 -26.07
CA ASP A 134 -4.57 5.78 -27.12
C ASP A 134 -3.29 6.64 -27.04
N VAL A 135 -3.09 7.39 -25.95
CA VAL A 135 -1.86 8.14 -25.68
C VAL A 135 -1.03 7.44 -24.62
N THR A 136 0.26 7.24 -24.90
CA THR A 136 1.21 6.63 -23.95
C THR A 136 1.74 7.64 -22.93
N TYR A 137 1.74 7.25 -21.67
CA TYR A 137 2.19 8.03 -20.53
C TYR A 137 3.16 7.22 -19.66
N ASP A 138 4.19 7.90 -19.12
CA ASP A 138 4.98 7.40 -17.99
C ASP A 138 4.23 7.58 -16.66
N SER A 139 3.41 8.63 -16.59
CA SER A 139 2.48 8.93 -15.51
C SER A 139 1.33 9.80 -16.04
N TYR A 140 0.14 9.67 -15.47
CA TYR A 140 -1.06 10.35 -15.95
C TYR A 140 -1.59 11.35 -14.92
N ALA A 141 -1.58 12.64 -15.25
CA ALA A 141 -2.03 13.71 -14.38
C ALA A 141 -3.52 14.01 -14.54
N PHE A 142 -4.22 14.22 -13.43
CA PHE A 142 -5.63 14.61 -13.42
C PHE A 142 -5.97 15.48 -12.20
N SER A 143 -7.17 16.09 -12.20
CA SER A 143 -7.65 16.89 -11.07
C SER A 143 -9.11 16.60 -10.77
N LEU A 144 -9.49 16.74 -9.51
CA LEU A 144 -10.88 16.65 -9.05
C LEU A 144 -11.21 17.84 -8.14
N LYS A 145 -12.48 18.26 -8.11
CA LYS A 145 -12.96 19.38 -7.29
C LYS A 145 -14.24 18.98 -6.55
N GLY A 146 -14.28 19.20 -5.24
CA GLY A 146 -15.44 18.87 -4.41
C GLY A 146 -15.68 17.36 -4.33
N ASP A 147 -16.97 16.97 -4.35
CA ASP A 147 -17.43 15.60 -4.54
C ASP A 147 -17.43 15.25 -6.03
N ALA A 148 -16.43 14.48 -6.44
CA ALA A 148 -16.22 14.13 -7.84
C ALA A 148 -15.47 12.80 -7.97
N LYS A 149 -15.67 12.15 -9.11
CA LYS A 149 -14.97 10.92 -9.50
C LYS A 149 -14.33 11.04 -10.87
N LYS A 150 -13.24 10.30 -11.08
CA LYS A 150 -12.56 10.14 -12.36
C LYS A 150 -12.40 8.66 -12.64
N ASN A 151 -12.79 8.28 -13.85
CA ASN A 151 -12.57 6.96 -14.41
C ASN A 151 -11.51 7.10 -15.50
N ILE A 152 -10.50 6.24 -15.44
CA ILE A 152 -9.33 6.25 -16.32
C ILE A 152 -9.21 4.85 -16.93
N ASP A 153 -9.61 4.71 -18.18
CA ASP A 153 -9.40 3.47 -18.92
C ASP A 153 -7.91 3.35 -19.25
N ILE A 154 -7.30 2.25 -18.82
CA ILE A 154 -5.89 1.97 -18.99
C ILE A 154 -5.68 0.76 -19.90
N GLU A 155 -4.63 0.84 -20.71
CA GLU A 155 -4.05 -0.30 -21.38
C GLU A 155 -2.55 -0.34 -21.08
N LEU A 156 -2.11 -1.43 -20.45
CA LEU A 156 -0.71 -1.67 -20.12
C LEU A 156 -0.19 -2.87 -20.93
N PRO A 157 0.67 -2.65 -21.93
CA PRO A 157 1.41 -3.73 -22.59
C PRO A 157 2.45 -4.35 -21.65
N LEU A 158 2.39 -5.66 -21.45
CA LEU A 158 3.39 -6.40 -20.67
C LEU A 158 4.58 -6.75 -21.55
N LYS A 159 5.76 -6.29 -21.15
CA LYS A 159 7.03 -6.63 -21.83
C LYS A 159 7.52 -8.04 -21.46
N ASP A 160 7.28 -8.46 -20.22
CA ASP A 160 7.61 -9.79 -19.72
C ASP A 160 6.32 -10.57 -19.46
N LEU A 161 6.18 -11.75 -20.08
CA LEU A 161 5.04 -12.64 -19.88
C LEU A 161 5.12 -13.41 -18.54
N ASN A 162 6.27 -13.39 -17.88
CA ASN A 162 6.46 -13.93 -16.53
C ASN A 162 6.21 -12.90 -15.42
N ALA A 163 5.75 -11.70 -15.78
CA ALA A 163 5.35 -10.67 -14.84
C ALA A 163 4.40 -11.25 -13.79
N ARG A 164 4.55 -10.81 -12.54
CA ARG A 164 3.90 -11.46 -11.40
C ARG A 164 2.89 -10.57 -10.71
N GLU A 165 3.19 -9.29 -10.64
CA GLU A 165 2.39 -8.30 -9.96
C GLU A 165 2.20 -7.07 -10.84
N PHE A 166 0.97 -6.57 -10.88
CA PHE A 166 0.59 -5.29 -11.41
C PHE A 166 0.15 -4.42 -10.24
N GLU A 167 0.58 -3.18 -10.22
CA GLU A 167 0.11 -2.24 -9.22
C GLU A 167 0.01 -0.84 -9.80
N TYR A 168 -0.91 -0.06 -9.23
CA TYR A 168 -0.93 1.37 -9.46
C TYR A 168 -0.83 2.11 -8.14
N ILE A 169 -0.31 3.33 -8.22
CA ILE A 169 -0.39 4.32 -7.15
C ILE A 169 -0.99 5.63 -7.67
N ILE A 170 -1.75 6.31 -6.82
CA ILE A 170 -2.26 7.66 -7.07
C ILE A 170 -1.67 8.59 -6.01
N ILE A 171 -0.96 9.61 -6.48
CA ILE A 171 -0.21 10.56 -5.65
C ILE A 171 -1.00 11.86 -5.58
N ARG A 172 -1.25 12.34 -4.37
CA ARG A 172 -1.93 13.63 -4.15
C ARG A 172 -0.93 14.79 -4.19
N GLU A 173 -1.37 15.90 -4.79
CA GLU A 173 -0.61 17.14 -4.96
C GLU A 173 0.84 16.90 -5.41
N PRO A 174 1.06 16.20 -6.54
CA PRO A 174 2.39 15.79 -6.99
C PRO A 174 3.35 16.97 -7.17
N ASN A 175 2.84 18.16 -7.49
CA ASN A 175 3.66 19.33 -7.83
C ASN A 175 4.08 20.20 -6.63
N ILE A 176 3.87 19.75 -5.38
CA ILE A 176 4.39 20.49 -4.22
C ILE A 176 5.92 20.45 -4.25
N THR A 177 6.52 21.62 -4.44
CA THR A 177 7.98 21.83 -4.54
C THR A 177 8.55 22.63 -3.36
N GLU A 178 7.70 22.99 -2.39
CA GLU A 178 8.09 23.74 -1.20
C GLU A 178 7.48 23.08 0.05
N LEU A 179 8.34 22.71 0.98
CA LEU A 179 7.98 22.12 2.26
C LEU A 179 8.83 22.76 3.35
N SER A 180 8.19 23.24 4.40
CA SER A 180 8.82 23.73 5.63
C SER A 180 8.03 23.24 6.83
N ILE A 181 8.63 23.31 8.03
CA ILE A 181 8.02 22.83 9.27
C ILE A 181 8.19 23.91 10.35
N THR A 182 7.56 25.05 10.14
CA THR A 182 7.60 26.19 11.07
C THR A 182 6.28 26.38 11.82
N ASN A 183 5.18 25.80 11.32
CA ASN A 183 3.85 25.93 11.90
C ASN A 183 2.96 24.70 11.60
N LYS A 184 1.72 24.73 12.11
CA LYS A 184 0.77 23.62 12.00
C LYS A 184 0.28 23.36 10.56
N ASP A 185 0.06 24.41 9.76
CA ASP A 185 -0.42 24.27 8.38
C ASP A 185 0.66 23.63 7.51
N GLU A 186 1.91 23.95 7.78
CA GLU A 186 3.10 23.35 7.19
C GLU A 186 3.26 21.87 7.56
N TRP A 187 2.99 21.50 8.81
CA TRP A 187 2.86 20.08 9.20
C TRP A 187 1.75 19.38 8.41
N ALA A 188 0.59 20.02 8.23
CA ALA A 188 -0.51 19.44 7.45
C ALA A 188 -0.13 19.22 5.99
N LYS A 189 0.58 20.18 5.36
CA LYS A 189 1.15 20.01 4.01
C LYS A 189 2.08 18.80 3.93
N LEU A 190 2.98 18.67 4.92
CA LEU A 190 3.91 17.55 4.98
C LEU A 190 3.18 16.21 5.13
N HIS A 191 2.18 16.13 6.00
CA HIS A 191 1.34 14.93 6.15
C HIS A 191 0.67 14.52 4.85
N ILE A 192 0.08 15.47 4.12
CA ILE A 192 -0.55 15.20 2.81
C ILE A 192 0.48 14.65 1.81
N THR A 193 1.76 15.03 1.89
CA THR A 193 2.78 14.52 0.96
C THR A 193 3.13 13.04 1.16
N ARG A 194 2.80 12.48 2.33
CA ARG A 194 2.96 11.05 2.61
C ARG A 194 1.81 10.23 1.99
N ASP A 195 0.67 10.87 1.73
CA ASP A 195 -0.53 10.19 1.28
C ASP A 195 -0.45 9.81 -0.21
N PHE A 196 -0.75 8.54 -0.46
CA PHE A 196 -1.04 7.99 -1.76
C PHE A 196 -2.07 6.86 -1.60
N TYR A 197 -2.63 6.48 -2.73
CA TYR A 197 -3.57 5.38 -2.88
C TYR A 197 -2.92 4.31 -3.73
N SER A 198 -3.27 3.05 -3.49
CA SER A 198 -2.66 1.95 -4.21
C SER A 198 -3.65 0.83 -4.46
N TRP A 199 -3.41 0.06 -5.51
CA TRP A 199 -4.09 -1.19 -5.79
C TRP A 199 -3.09 -2.16 -6.39
N ARG A 200 -3.12 -3.43 -5.98
CA ARG A 200 -2.16 -4.47 -6.35
C ARG A 200 -2.94 -5.69 -6.83
N LEU A 201 -2.60 -6.23 -7.99
CA LEU A 201 -3.22 -7.39 -8.60
C LEU A 201 -2.12 -8.35 -9.05
N PHE A 202 -2.36 -9.65 -8.93
CA PHE A 202 -1.40 -10.65 -9.40
C PHE A 202 -1.66 -10.99 -10.86
N LEU A 203 -0.59 -11.18 -11.63
CA LEU A 203 -0.63 -11.49 -13.06
C LEU A 203 -0.43 -12.98 -13.35
N SER A 204 0.13 -13.72 -12.39
CA SER A 204 0.39 -15.15 -12.54
C SER A 204 0.08 -15.94 -11.28
N ASP A 205 -0.36 -17.19 -11.47
CA ASP A 205 -0.57 -18.10 -10.37
C ASP A 205 0.72 -18.85 -10.00
N PHE A 206 1.73 -18.12 -9.52
CA PHE A 206 2.97 -18.72 -9.01
C PHE A 206 2.91 -18.95 -7.49
N ASP A 207 3.67 -19.95 -7.04
CA ASP A 207 3.94 -20.15 -5.62
C ASP A 207 5.06 -19.20 -5.17
N TYR A 208 4.67 -18.09 -4.55
CA TYR A 208 5.62 -17.10 -4.03
C TYR A 208 6.60 -17.69 -3.00
N LYS A 209 6.24 -18.78 -2.31
CA LYS A 209 7.15 -19.43 -1.34
C LYS A 209 8.31 -20.15 -2.03
N SER A 210 8.14 -20.51 -3.30
CA SER A 210 9.19 -21.11 -4.13
C SER A 210 10.11 -20.05 -4.77
N PHE A 211 9.72 -18.77 -4.72
CA PHE A 211 10.51 -17.69 -5.29
C PHE A 211 11.55 -17.18 -4.29
N SER A 212 12.81 -17.15 -4.71
CA SER A 212 13.90 -16.58 -3.92
C SER A 212 14.09 -15.12 -4.30
N LEU A 213 13.74 -14.22 -3.38
CA LEU A 213 14.11 -12.81 -3.45
C LEU A 213 15.56 -12.63 -2.99
N GLU A 214 16.33 -11.88 -3.76
CA GLU A 214 17.65 -11.45 -3.33
C GLU A 214 17.50 -10.24 -2.42
N TYR A 215 17.56 -10.51 -1.11
CA TYR A 215 17.41 -9.48 -0.09
C TYR A 215 18.70 -8.69 0.08
N ASP A 216 18.58 -7.37 0.11
CA ASP A 216 19.61 -6.47 0.54
C ASP A 216 19.93 -6.71 2.02
N LYS A 217 21.21 -6.97 2.29
CA LYS A 217 21.77 -7.20 3.63
C LYS A 217 22.62 -6.02 4.11
N SER A 218 22.74 -4.96 3.31
CA SER A 218 23.48 -3.73 3.62
C SER A 218 22.69 -2.78 4.53
N TYR A 219 22.00 -3.34 5.52
CA TYR A 219 21.30 -2.59 6.55
C TYR A 219 21.91 -2.88 7.93
N ASN A 220 21.64 -1.99 8.87
CA ASN A 220 22.05 -2.14 10.25
C ASN A 220 20.82 -2.26 11.16
N GLU A 221 20.85 -3.20 12.10
CA GLU A 221 19.78 -3.34 13.09
C GLU A 221 19.85 -2.25 14.16
N MET A 222 18.68 -1.69 14.48
CA MET A 222 18.47 -0.82 15.63
C MET A 222 17.88 -1.67 16.76
N GLY A 223 18.53 -1.68 17.92
CA GLY A 223 18.26 -2.66 19.00
C GLY A 223 16.81 -2.79 19.49
N ARG A 224 15.97 -1.76 19.35
CA ARG A 224 14.51 -1.80 19.61
C ARG A 224 13.74 -1.14 18.48
N ASN A 225 12.51 -1.62 18.26
CA ASN A 225 11.54 -0.95 17.41
C ASN A 225 11.11 0.38 18.04
N ASN A 226 11.28 1.47 17.30
CA ASN A 226 10.94 2.83 17.74
C ASN A 226 9.48 3.23 17.46
N GLY A 227 8.61 2.31 17.06
CA GLY A 227 7.22 2.57 16.65
C GLY A 227 7.08 3.30 15.31
N LEU A 228 8.20 3.64 14.67
CA LEU A 228 8.24 4.35 13.39
C LEU A 228 8.19 3.35 12.24
N THR A 229 7.28 3.58 11.29
CA THR A 229 7.13 2.73 10.11
C THR A 229 8.23 2.99 9.09
N MET A 230 8.42 4.25 8.67
CA MET A 230 9.45 4.64 7.70
C MET A 230 9.76 6.14 7.75
N GLU A 231 11.04 6.53 7.80
CA GLU A 231 11.47 7.94 7.83
C GLU A 231 12.82 8.13 7.13
N LEU A 232 12.98 9.21 6.35
CA LEU A 232 14.28 9.67 5.87
C LEU A 232 14.86 10.67 6.86
N THR A 233 16.08 10.43 7.32
CA THR A 233 16.72 11.26 8.33
C THR A 233 18.22 11.43 8.11
N LYS A 234 18.86 12.35 8.85
CA LYS A 234 20.31 12.55 8.77
C LYS A 234 21.10 11.51 9.55
N ALA A 235 20.52 11.02 10.66
CA ALA A 235 21.13 10.02 11.50
C ALA A 235 20.06 9.29 12.34
N HIS A 236 20.19 7.97 12.46
CA HIS A 236 19.28 7.03 13.12
C HIS A 236 19.24 7.23 14.64
N ASN A 237 20.30 7.83 15.21
CA ASN A 237 20.34 8.22 16.62
C ASN A 237 19.52 9.49 16.92
N LYS A 238 19.08 10.23 15.90
CA LYS A 238 18.25 11.44 16.00
C LYS A 238 17.28 11.51 14.83
N ILE A 239 16.25 10.67 14.89
CA ILE A 239 15.25 10.57 13.83
C ILE A 239 14.45 11.88 13.75
N MET A 240 14.62 12.58 12.63
CA MET A 240 13.94 13.81 12.28
C MET A 240 13.53 13.76 10.82
N THR A 241 12.32 14.23 10.52
CA THR A 241 11.83 14.37 9.14
C THR A 241 12.62 15.40 8.38
N LEU A 242 12.95 15.07 7.12
CA LEU A 242 13.68 15.91 6.20
C LEU A 242 12.75 16.47 5.11
N PRO A 243 12.13 17.65 5.31
CA PRO A 243 11.29 18.26 4.28
C PRO A 243 12.10 18.75 3.07
N THR A 244 13.40 19.02 3.24
CA THR A 244 14.29 19.50 2.18
C THR A 244 15.72 19.00 2.42
N CYS A 245 16.39 18.59 1.35
CA CYS A 245 17.78 18.13 1.36
C CYS A 245 18.57 18.67 0.15
N LYS A 246 19.90 18.55 0.23
CA LYS A 246 20.80 18.82 -0.89
C LYS A 246 21.00 17.58 -1.76
N SER A 247 21.20 17.82 -3.05
CA SER A 247 21.61 16.80 -4.00
C SER A 247 22.88 16.08 -3.54
N LEU A 248 22.92 14.74 -3.70
CA LEU A 248 24.04 13.88 -3.27
C LEU A 248 24.32 13.91 -1.76
N GLU A 249 23.41 14.44 -0.94
CA GLU A 249 23.53 14.38 0.52
C GLU A 249 23.32 12.92 0.99
N ASN A 250 24.16 12.49 1.94
CA ASN A 250 24.00 11.21 2.60
C ASN A 250 22.87 11.33 3.64
N VAL A 251 21.95 10.38 3.60
CA VAL A 251 20.82 10.26 4.51
C VAL A 251 20.66 8.80 4.93
N GLU A 252 19.87 8.57 5.96
CA GLU A 252 19.52 7.23 6.42
C GLU A 252 18.01 7.02 6.29
N LEU A 253 17.62 5.89 5.71
CA LEU A 253 16.24 5.42 5.74
C LEU A 253 16.07 4.53 6.96
N VAL A 254 15.30 5.01 7.94
CA VAL A 254 14.93 4.23 9.12
C VAL A 254 13.61 3.54 8.86
N MET A 255 13.56 2.23 9.10
CA MET A 255 12.36 1.41 8.96
C MET A 255 12.11 0.58 10.21
N GLY A 256 10.85 0.43 10.61
CA GLY A 256 10.46 -0.39 11.76
C GLY A 256 9.44 -1.45 11.42
N ASN A 257 9.56 -2.61 12.05
CA ASN A 257 8.61 -3.71 11.97
C ASN A 257 7.99 -3.97 13.35
N SER A 258 6.78 -3.46 13.58
CA SER A 258 6.02 -3.67 14.82
C SER A 258 5.19 -4.94 14.83
N TYR A 259 5.28 -5.74 13.78
CA TYR A 259 4.59 -7.03 13.70
C TYR A 259 5.40 -8.09 14.44
N ASN A 260 4.68 -9.08 14.97
CA ASN A 260 5.28 -10.25 15.63
C ASN A 260 5.82 -11.29 14.63
N VAL A 261 5.97 -10.92 13.36
CA VAL A 261 6.51 -11.75 12.29
C VAL A 261 7.51 -10.93 11.49
N ASP A 262 8.45 -11.59 10.84
CA ASP A 262 9.38 -10.93 9.93
C ASP A 262 8.62 -10.33 8.74
N MET A 263 8.96 -9.09 8.39
CA MET A 263 8.36 -8.36 7.29
C MET A 263 9.40 -8.09 6.23
N ASP A 264 9.06 -8.38 4.99
CA ASP A 264 9.81 -8.07 3.80
C ASP A 264 9.11 -6.97 3.00
N PHE A 265 9.92 -6.14 2.35
CA PHE A 265 9.47 -4.97 1.62
C PHE A 265 10.20 -4.89 0.28
N ALA A 266 9.49 -4.53 -0.78
CA ALA A 266 10.09 -3.98 -1.99
C ALA A 266 10.14 -2.46 -1.85
N LEU A 267 11.35 -1.89 -1.85
CA LEU A 267 11.58 -0.46 -1.79
C LEU A 267 11.73 0.09 -3.20
N VAL A 268 10.97 1.14 -3.48
CA VAL A 268 11.00 1.88 -4.74
C VAL A 268 11.22 3.36 -4.43
N SER A 269 12.12 4.01 -5.15
CA SER A 269 12.38 5.44 -4.99
C SER A 269 11.93 6.23 -6.20
N PHE A 270 11.31 7.39 -5.96
CA PHE A 270 10.86 8.31 -6.99
C PHE A 270 11.56 9.65 -6.85
N LEU A 271 12.02 10.19 -7.98
CA LEU A 271 12.51 11.56 -8.11
C LEU A 271 11.68 12.26 -9.19
N GLY A 272 10.97 13.33 -8.84
CA GLY A 272 10.09 14.00 -9.80
C GLY A 272 8.97 13.10 -10.33
N TRP A 273 8.60 12.06 -9.58
CA TRP A 273 7.62 11.03 -9.97
C TRP A 273 8.06 10.08 -11.09
N GLU A 274 9.35 10.09 -11.41
CA GLU A 274 10.01 9.04 -12.18
C GLU A 274 10.74 8.12 -11.20
N GLN A 275 10.58 6.81 -11.37
CA GLN A 275 11.33 5.83 -10.59
C GLN A 275 12.83 6.03 -10.88
N THR A 276 13.61 6.13 -9.81
CA THR A 276 15.06 6.30 -9.90
C THR A 276 15.77 5.13 -9.23
N GLU A 277 16.94 4.80 -9.77
CA GLU A 277 17.81 3.77 -9.22
C GLU A 277 18.37 4.19 -7.86
N PHE A 278 18.61 3.20 -7.01
CA PHE A 278 19.47 3.31 -5.83
C PHE A 278 20.96 3.34 -6.25
N GLU A 279 21.86 3.61 -5.30
CA GLU A 279 23.30 3.77 -5.60
C GLU A 279 23.97 2.51 -6.20
N ASP A 280 23.40 1.32 -5.97
CA ASP A 280 23.86 0.07 -6.55
C ASP A 280 23.29 -0.21 -7.97
N GLY A 281 22.55 0.74 -8.54
CA GLY A 281 21.90 0.62 -9.86
C GLY A 281 20.59 -0.16 -9.85
N SER A 282 20.13 -0.65 -8.69
CA SER A 282 18.84 -1.35 -8.60
C SER A 282 17.67 -0.35 -8.65
N LEU A 283 16.60 -0.70 -9.38
CA LEU A 283 15.33 0.05 -9.35
C LEU A 283 14.44 -0.35 -8.17
N VAL A 284 14.66 -1.57 -7.65
CA VAL A 284 13.90 -2.18 -6.55
C VAL A 284 14.88 -2.81 -5.57
N LYS A 285 14.79 -2.43 -4.30
CA LYS A 285 15.54 -3.08 -3.21
C LYS A 285 14.62 -3.92 -2.35
N TYR A 286 14.91 -5.20 -2.18
CA TYR A 286 14.16 -6.05 -1.27
C TYR A 286 14.82 -6.07 0.09
N VAL A 287 14.09 -5.71 1.14
CA VAL A 287 14.63 -5.65 2.50
C VAL A 287 13.78 -6.49 3.43
N LYS A 288 14.41 -7.29 4.30
CA LYS A 288 13.74 -8.04 5.35
C LYS A 288 14.07 -7.44 6.72
N ILE A 289 13.03 -7.11 7.47
CA ILE A 289 13.09 -6.55 8.81
C ILE A 289 12.58 -7.61 9.79
N PRO A 290 13.43 -8.06 10.75
CA PRO A 290 13.00 -9.02 11.74
C PRO A 290 11.81 -8.51 12.59
N SER A 291 11.02 -9.44 13.10
CA SER A 291 9.93 -9.18 14.05
C SER A 291 10.37 -8.26 15.19
N ASN A 292 9.57 -7.22 15.48
CA ASN A 292 9.81 -6.26 16.57
C ASN A 292 11.17 -5.54 16.55
N LYS A 293 11.78 -5.40 15.37
CA LYS A 293 13.05 -4.67 15.17
C LYS A 293 12.84 -3.42 14.30
N SER A 294 13.82 -2.53 14.39
CA SER A 294 14.02 -1.46 13.41
C SER A 294 15.36 -1.66 12.74
N ILE A 295 15.51 -1.14 11.53
CA ILE A 295 16.76 -1.10 10.79
C ILE A 295 16.99 0.31 10.26
N TYR A 296 18.22 0.59 9.84
CA TYR A 296 18.52 1.72 8.98
C TYR A 296 19.37 1.31 7.78
N LEU A 297 19.10 1.95 6.65
CA LEU A 297 19.89 1.85 5.42
C LEU A 297 20.57 3.19 5.16
N ASN A 298 21.86 3.15 4.82
CA ASN A 298 22.56 4.33 4.32
C ASN A 298 22.17 4.56 2.87
N LEU A 299 21.77 5.78 2.54
CA LEU A 299 21.37 6.17 1.20
C LEU A 299 22.06 7.48 0.81
N LYS A 300 22.24 7.64 -0.49
CA LYS A 300 22.70 8.88 -1.09
C LYS A 300 21.58 9.44 -1.97
N LEU A 301 21.19 10.68 -1.74
CA LEU A 301 20.14 11.31 -2.52
C LEU A 301 20.58 11.51 -3.99
N PRO A 302 19.66 11.40 -4.95
CA PRO A 302 20.01 11.49 -6.37
C PRO A 302 20.57 12.87 -6.77
N LYS A 303 21.29 12.89 -7.88
CA LYS A 303 21.77 14.15 -8.48
C LYS A 303 20.59 14.91 -9.09
N VAL A 304 20.46 16.21 -8.80
CA VAL A 304 19.41 17.06 -9.40
C VAL A 304 19.97 18.40 -9.86
N ASN A 305 19.42 18.89 -10.97
CA ASN A 305 19.74 20.23 -11.52
C ASN A 305 18.63 21.26 -11.24
N SER A 306 17.50 20.82 -10.70
CA SER A 306 16.36 21.66 -10.27
C SER A 306 15.78 21.12 -8.95
N LYS A 307 14.87 21.86 -8.33
CA LYS A 307 14.15 21.36 -7.15
C LYS A 307 13.18 20.26 -7.59
N LEU A 308 13.32 19.06 -7.03
CA LEU A 308 12.45 17.93 -7.35
C LEU A 308 11.98 17.22 -6.08
N PRO A 309 10.74 16.73 -6.04
CA PRO A 309 10.27 15.89 -4.95
C PRO A 309 10.98 14.53 -5.01
N TYR A 310 11.37 14.03 -3.85
CA TYR A 310 11.91 12.69 -3.66
C TYR A 310 11.10 11.96 -2.59
N GLN A 311 10.78 10.69 -2.85
CA GLN A 311 10.03 9.86 -1.93
C GLN A 311 10.40 8.39 -2.12
N ILE A 312 10.51 7.66 -1.01
CA ILE A 312 10.65 6.20 -1.04
C ILE A 312 9.31 5.59 -0.62
N ILE A 313 8.89 4.56 -1.35
CA ILE A 313 7.70 3.75 -1.07
C ILE A 313 8.16 2.32 -0.79
N ALA A 314 7.62 1.72 0.27
CA ALA A 314 7.88 0.35 0.68
C ALA A 314 6.60 -0.48 0.51
N PHE A 315 6.61 -1.40 -0.45
CA PHE A 315 5.53 -2.34 -0.70
C PHE A 315 5.73 -3.57 0.19
N PRO A 316 4.84 -3.81 1.16
CA PRO A 316 4.98 -4.92 2.08
C PRO A 316 4.67 -6.25 1.41
N LYS A 317 5.38 -7.30 1.82
CA LYS A 317 5.13 -8.69 1.42
C LYS A 317 5.00 -8.79 -0.11
N PRO A 318 6.03 -8.37 -0.88
CA PRO A 318 5.99 -8.48 -2.33
C PRO A 318 5.62 -9.91 -2.72
N TYR A 319 4.73 -10.09 -3.70
CA TYR A 319 4.32 -11.41 -4.21
C TYR A 319 3.47 -12.29 -3.26
N ASP A 320 3.22 -11.90 -2.01
CA ASP A 320 2.40 -12.70 -1.08
C ASP A 320 0.89 -12.46 -1.30
N LYS A 321 0.23 -13.46 -1.89
CA LYS A 321 -1.23 -13.47 -2.15
C LYS A 321 -2.08 -13.62 -0.87
N ASN A 322 -1.50 -14.17 0.20
CA ASN A 322 -2.22 -14.60 1.40
C ASN A 322 -2.23 -13.57 2.53
N PHE A 323 -1.41 -12.52 2.47
CA PHE A 323 -1.29 -11.55 3.56
C PHE A 323 -2.46 -10.54 3.58
N ARG A 324 -3.68 -11.09 3.61
CA ARG A 324 -4.99 -10.49 3.92
C ARG A 324 -5.25 -9.12 3.26
N TYR A 325 -5.24 -9.15 1.92
CA TYR A 325 -5.76 -8.20 0.92
C TYR A 325 -4.94 -6.92 0.63
N THR A 326 -3.61 -7.11 0.64
CA THR A 326 -2.55 -6.14 0.28
C THR A 326 -2.52 -4.90 1.17
N MET A 327 -1.81 -5.05 2.29
CA MET A 327 -1.52 -3.96 3.20
C MET A 327 -1.04 -2.73 2.40
N PRO A 328 -1.58 -1.53 2.68
CA PRO A 328 -1.19 -0.33 1.93
C PRO A 328 0.33 -0.15 2.05
N PRO A 329 1.00 0.31 0.98
CA PRO A 329 2.42 0.59 1.04
C PRO A 329 2.70 1.64 2.11
N PHE A 330 3.91 1.64 2.62
CA PHE A 330 4.42 2.71 3.48
C PHE A 330 5.21 3.69 2.62
N SER A 331 5.24 4.95 3.01
CA SER A 331 6.13 5.94 2.39
C SER A 331 6.82 6.79 3.45
N THR A 332 7.95 7.34 3.04
CA THR A 332 8.57 8.48 3.72
C THR A 332 7.68 9.70 3.51
N PHE A 333 7.89 10.74 4.31
CA PHE A 333 7.50 12.07 3.86
C PHE A 333 8.21 12.41 2.55
N ARG A 334 7.60 13.29 1.75
CA ARG A 334 8.24 13.82 0.56
C ARG A 334 9.34 14.78 0.99
N THR A 335 10.53 14.57 0.45
CA THR A 335 11.68 15.45 0.65
C THR A 335 11.91 16.23 -0.64
N ILE A 336 12.04 17.55 -0.56
CA ILE A 336 12.45 18.35 -1.72
C ILE A 336 13.98 18.29 -1.85
N VAL A 337 14.49 17.65 -2.90
CA VAL A 337 15.92 17.65 -3.20
C VAL A 337 16.24 18.89 -4.02
N THR A 338 17.20 19.67 -3.54
CA THR A 338 17.63 20.91 -4.19
C THR A 338 19.04 20.77 -4.76
N PRO A 339 19.38 21.48 -5.85
CA PRO A 339 20.74 21.46 -6.39
C PRO A 339 21.76 21.81 -5.32
N LYS A 340 22.93 21.17 -5.40
CA LYS A 340 24.09 21.62 -4.65
C LYS A 340 24.48 22.97 -5.26
N SER A 341 24.46 24.02 -4.46
CA SER A 341 25.03 25.31 -4.86
C SER A 341 26.49 25.05 -5.22
N GLU A 342 26.87 25.44 -6.44
CA GLU A 342 28.25 25.36 -6.93
C GLU A 342 29.22 26.11 -6.01
#